data_AF-A0A6A6G5Y4-F1
#
_entry.id   AF-A0A6A6G5Y4-F1
#
_cell.length_a   1.000
_cell.length_b   1.000
_cell.length_c   1.000
_cell.angle_alpha   90.00
_cell.angle_beta   90.00
_cell.angle_gamma   90.00
#
_symmetry.space_group_name_H-M   'P 1'
#
loop_
_entity.id
_entity.type
_entity.pdbx_description
1 polymer ?
#
loop_
_entity_poly.entity_id
_entity_poly.type
_entity_poly.pdbx_seq_one_letter_code
_entity_poly.pdbx_strand_id
1 'polypeptide(L)'
;MVTTLALMRPEAFQYGVLAKDRLTGLLLYGPPGTGKTLLAKAVAKDAQATVLEVSGAQVYEKYVGEGEKMVRAVFSLAKRLSPCVVFIDEADALFGSRGQSGNRTTHREIINQFLREWDGMDDHNVFLMVASNRPFEIDDAVLRRLPRRILVDLPTKTDRESILRIHLTGETLHEQVSLSKLAEQTPFYSGSDLKNVCVAAALAAVKEENELLAKHKEDKDFRLPDKRTLRTEHFDKAIQEISASISEDMRSLNAIKKFDEQYGDRKGRKKKESYGFAGGTLEDDEAAARVRGGVGPKP
;
A
#
# COMPACT_ATOMS: atom_id res chain seq x y z
N MET A 1 -8.36 -14.61 2.73
CA MET A 1 -6.87 -14.60 2.65
C MET A 1 -6.32 -15.62 3.63
N VAL A 2 -5.28 -16.39 3.27
CA VAL A 2 -4.69 -17.42 4.16
C VAL A 2 -4.08 -16.80 5.42
N THR A 3 -3.68 -15.53 5.37
CA THR A 3 -3.09 -14.78 6.49
C THR A 3 -4.08 -14.53 7.62
N THR A 4 -5.36 -14.29 7.33
CA THR A 4 -6.41 -14.09 8.34
C THR A 4 -6.74 -15.39 9.08
N LEU A 5 -6.51 -16.56 8.47
CA LEU A 5 -6.85 -17.86 9.07
C LEU A 5 -6.03 -18.16 10.33
N ALA A 6 -4.77 -17.74 10.38
CA ALA A 6 -3.92 -17.90 11.56
C ALA A 6 -4.40 -17.08 12.76
N LEU A 7 -5.09 -15.96 12.50
CA LEU A 7 -5.66 -15.09 13.53
C LEU A 7 -7.09 -15.52 13.91
N MET A 8 -7.88 -15.98 12.94
CA MET A 8 -9.28 -16.37 13.14
C MET A 8 -9.46 -17.77 13.77
N ARG A 9 -8.55 -18.70 13.50
CA ARG A 9 -8.61 -20.09 14.03
C ARG A 9 -7.27 -20.54 14.58
N PRO A 10 -6.79 -19.97 15.69
CA PRO A 10 -5.50 -20.33 16.27
C PRO A 10 -5.40 -21.82 16.63
N GLU A 11 -6.50 -22.48 16.99
CA GLU A 11 -6.57 -23.91 17.31
C GLU A 11 -6.17 -24.83 16.14
N ALA A 12 -6.43 -24.40 14.90
CA ALA A 12 -6.05 -25.16 13.70
C ALA A 12 -4.55 -25.11 13.41
N PHE A 13 -3.82 -24.20 14.05
CA PHE A 13 -2.37 -24.02 13.93
C PHE A 13 -1.60 -24.66 15.09
N GLN A 14 -2.28 -25.37 16.01
CA GLN A 14 -1.66 -26.02 17.17
C GLN A 14 -1.18 -27.46 16.91
N TYR A 15 -1.47 -28.04 15.74
CA TYR A 15 -1.02 -29.40 15.40
C TYR A 15 -0.48 -29.54 13.97
N GLY A 16 0.26 -30.62 13.74
CA GLY A 16 0.77 -30.99 12.41
C GLY A 16 1.86 -30.05 11.88
N VAL A 17 1.91 -29.88 10.57
CA VAL A 17 2.91 -29.01 9.90
C VAL A 17 2.71 -27.53 10.29
N LEU A 18 1.48 -27.11 10.56
CA LEU A 18 1.16 -25.72 10.92
C LEU A 18 1.61 -25.34 12.34
N ALA A 19 1.78 -26.33 13.23
CA ALA A 19 2.39 -26.14 14.54
C ALA A 19 3.92 -26.06 14.48
N LYS A 20 4.53 -26.71 13.49
CA LYS A 20 5.99 -26.73 13.31
C LYS A 20 6.50 -25.55 12.49
N ASP A 21 5.76 -25.17 11.45
CA ASP A 21 6.10 -24.12 10.51
C ASP A 21 5.03 -23.03 10.52
N ARG A 22 4.95 -22.27 11.62
CA ARG A 22 3.98 -21.18 11.78
C ARG A 22 4.30 -20.06 10.79
N LEU A 23 3.29 -19.56 10.08
CA LEU A 23 3.44 -18.38 9.21
C LEU A 23 3.44 -17.11 10.07
N THR A 24 4.61 -16.72 10.56
CA THR A 24 4.76 -15.61 11.52
C THR A 24 4.89 -14.24 10.86
N GLY A 25 5.10 -14.18 9.54
CA GLY A 25 5.41 -12.93 8.86
C GLY A 25 4.87 -12.80 7.43
N LEU A 26 4.50 -11.57 7.07
CA LEU A 26 4.10 -11.16 5.74
C LEU A 26 4.80 -9.86 5.33
N LEU A 27 5.40 -9.83 4.14
CA LEU A 27 5.88 -8.62 3.48
C LEU A 27 4.86 -8.11 2.46
N LEU A 28 4.39 -6.88 2.63
CA LEU A 28 3.69 -6.08 1.64
C LEU A 28 4.70 -5.15 0.97
N TYR A 29 4.91 -5.27 -0.34
CA TYR A 29 5.84 -4.40 -1.06
C TYR A 29 5.21 -3.88 -2.35
N GLY A 30 5.70 -2.75 -2.84
CA GLY A 30 5.20 -2.15 -4.06
C GLY A 30 5.39 -0.64 -4.07
N PRO A 31 5.02 0.03 -5.16
CA PRO A 31 5.20 1.47 -5.29
C PRO A 31 4.49 2.25 -4.16
N PRO A 32 4.95 3.47 -3.84
CA PRO A 32 4.28 4.31 -2.85
C PRO A 32 2.86 4.66 -3.30
N GLY A 33 1.98 4.98 -2.34
CA GLY A 33 0.61 5.40 -2.63
C GLY A 33 -0.37 4.29 -3.07
N THR A 34 0.03 3.02 -3.02
CA THR A 34 -0.82 1.87 -3.38
C THR A 34 -1.67 1.32 -2.23
N GLY A 35 -1.64 1.97 -1.06
CA GLY A 35 -2.51 1.60 0.07
C GLY A 35 -2.02 0.41 0.91
N LYS A 36 -0.71 0.12 0.94
CA LYS A 36 -0.13 -0.94 1.79
C LYS A 36 -0.53 -0.82 3.27
N THR A 37 -0.40 0.37 3.84
CA THR A 37 -0.82 0.71 5.21
C THR A 37 -2.31 0.50 5.42
N LEU A 38 -3.14 0.91 4.45
CA LEU A 38 -4.60 0.73 4.50
C LEU A 38 -4.99 -0.75 4.43
N LEU A 39 -4.33 -1.52 3.57
CA LEU A 39 -4.54 -2.96 3.44
C LEU A 39 -4.20 -3.68 4.76
N ALA A 40 -3.10 -3.32 5.41
CA ALA A 40 -2.73 -3.91 6.70
C ALA A 40 -3.78 -3.65 7.79
N LYS A 41 -4.25 -2.39 7.89
CA LYS A 41 -5.32 -2.00 8.82
C LYS A 41 -6.63 -2.72 8.53
N ALA A 42 -6.98 -2.88 7.25
CA ALA A 42 -8.19 -3.60 6.83
C ALA A 42 -8.12 -5.08 7.19
N VAL A 43 -6.99 -5.75 6.94
CA VAL A 43 -6.78 -7.17 7.28
C VAL A 43 -6.88 -7.39 8.78
N ALA A 44 -6.28 -6.53 9.59
CA ALA A 44 -6.34 -6.68 11.04
C ALA A 44 -7.74 -6.40 11.61
N LYS A 45 -8.47 -5.44 11.04
CA LYS A 45 -9.88 -5.20 11.38
C LYS A 45 -10.75 -6.41 11.06
N ASP A 46 -10.55 -7.02 9.90
CA ASP A 46 -11.25 -8.25 9.48
C ASP A 46 -10.91 -9.45 10.38
N ALA A 47 -9.64 -9.53 10.82
CA ALA A 47 -9.17 -10.56 11.75
C ALA A 47 -9.61 -10.35 13.22
N GLN A 48 -10.31 -9.26 13.55
CA GLN A 48 -10.65 -8.86 14.92
C GLN A 48 -9.43 -8.85 15.88
N ALA A 49 -8.24 -8.53 15.36
CA ALA A 49 -7.01 -8.50 16.12
C ALA A 49 -6.61 -7.06 16.47
N THR A 50 -5.92 -6.88 17.59
CA THR A 50 -5.36 -5.57 17.96
C THR A 50 -4.22 -5.21 17.01
N VAL A 51 -4.18 -3.98 16.50
CA VAL A 51 -3.08 -3.51 15.64
C VAL A 51 -2.11 -2.67 16.44
N LEU A 52 -0.84 -3.06 16.42
CA LEU A 52 0.26 -2.23 16.88
C LEU A 52 1.03 -1.71 15.66
N GLU A 53 0.80 -0.46 15.31
CA GLU A 53 1.48 0.21 14.20
C GLU A 53 2.79 0.85 14.68
N VAL A 54 3.89 0.51 14.02
CA VAL A 54 5.23 1.03 14.29
C VAL A 54 5.84 1.52 12.99
N SER A 55 6.24 2.78 12.92
CA SER A 55 7.02 3.27 11.77
C SER A 55 8.49 2.89 11.96
N GLY A 56 9.13 2.39 10.89
CA GLY A 56 10.57 2.12 10.88
C GLY A 56 11.42 3.33 11.27
N ALA A 57 10.94 4.55 10.98
CA ALA A 57 11.60 5.80 11.38
C ALA A 57 11.54 6.07 12.89
N GLN A 58 10.46 5.66 13.58
CA GLN A 58 10.29 5.89 15.03
C GLN A 58 11.23 5.02 15.87
N VAL A 59 11.65 3.87 15.34
CA VAL A 59 12.61 2.97 16.01
C VAL A 59 14.03 3.53 15.92
N TYR A 60 14.31 4.40 14.95
CA TYR A 60 15.61 4.99 14.70
C TYR A 60 15.67 6.42 15.28
N GLU A 61 15.77 6.55 16.60
CA GLU A 61 16.14 7.82 17.24
C GLU A 61 17.67 7.95 17.36
N LYS A 62 18.17 9.20 17.37
CA LYS A 62 19.61 9.54 17.31
C LYS A 62 20.42 9.06 18.54
N TYR A 63 19.79 8.44 19.53
CA TYR A 63 20.41 8.02 20.79
C TYR A 63 20.72 6.52 20.80
N VAL A 64 21.98 6.19 21.04
CA VAL A 64 22.49 4.81 21.08
C VAL A 64 21.79 4.03 22.21
N GLY A 65 21.16 2.90 21.89
CA GLY A 65 20.53 1.99 22.84
C GLY A 65 19.04 2.22 23.13
N GLU A 66 18.44 3.32 22.66
CA GLU A 66 16.99 3.54 22.80
C GLU A 66 16.19 2.70 21.79
N GLY A 67 16.72 2.51 20.57
CA GLY A 67 16.09 1.67 19.55
C GLY A 67 15.89 0.22 20.00
N GLU A 68 16.86 -0.39 20.67
CA GLU A 68 16.74 -1.77 21.18
C GLU A 68 15.67 -1.88 22.29
N LYS A 69 15.63 -0.89 23.19
CA LYS A 69 14.61 -0.84 24.26
C LYS A 69 13.22 -0.68 23.66
N MET A 70 13.07 0.17 22.65
CA MET A 70 11.81 0.38 21.93
C MET A 70 11.35 -0.92 21.27
N VAL A 71 12.24 -1.63 20.55
CA VAL A 71 11.94 -2.92 19.95
C VAL A 71 11.44 -3.92 21.01
N ARG A 72 12.15 -4.06 22.14
CA ARG A 72 11.70 -4.93 23.25
C ARG A 72 10.34 -4.51 23.81
N ALA A 73 10.10 -3.21 23.98
CA ALA A 73 8.84 -2.68 24.49
C ALA A 73 7.67 -2.98 23.54
N VAL A 74 7.86 -2.79 22.23
CA VAL A 74 6.88 -3.09 21.18
C VAL A 74 6.50 -4.57 21.22
N PHE A 75 7.48 -5.48 21.21
CA PHE A 75 7.20 -6.92 21.23
C PHE A 75 6.60 -7.38 22.57
N SER A 76 7.07 -6.85 23.69
CA SER A 76 6.47 -7.12 25.01
C SER A 76 5.00 -6.68 25.08
N LEU A 77 4.68 -5.51 24.52
CA LEU A 77 3.31 -5.02 24.42
C LEU A 77 2.48 -5.92 23.48
N ALA A 78 3.03 -6.32 22.33
CA ALA A 78 2.36 -7.22 21.39
C ALA A 78 2.02 -8.58 22.03
N LYS A 79 2.92 -9.13 22.86
CA LYS A 79 2.67 -10.38 23.63
C LYS A 79 1.49 -10.22 24.58
N ARG A 80 1.38 -9.08 25.28
CA ARG A 80 0.29 -8.80 26.23
C ARG A 80 -1.06 -8.55 25.54
N LEU A 81 -1.04 -8.07 24.30
CA LEU A 81 -2.24 -7.75 23.51
C LEU A 81 -2.68 -8.90 22.57
N SER A 82 -2.13 -10.11 22.74
CA SER A 82 -2.45 -11.25 21.89
C SER A 82 -3.95 -11.61 21.94
N PRO A 83 -4.64 -11.82 20.81
CA PRO A 83 -4.14 -11.84 19.43
C PRO A 83 -3.84 -10.43 18.87
N CYS A 84 -2.64 -10.25 18.33
CA CYS A 84 -2.13 -8.95 17.89
C CYS A 84 -1.47 -9.03 16.51
N VAL A 85 -1.66 -8.00 15.69
CA VAL A 85 -0.94 -7.76 14.45
C VAL A 85 0.04 -6.61 14.67
N VAL A 86 1.33 -6.91 14.59
CA VAL A 86 2.36 -5.88 14.60
C VAL A 86 2.58 -5.45 13.16
N PHE A 87 2.27 -4.20 12.85
CA PHE A 87 2.44 -3.62 11.52
C PHE A 87 3.64 -2.67 11.50
N ILE A 88 4.64 -2.99 10.71
CA ILE A 88 5.83 -2.16 10.50
C ILE A 88 5.72 -1.48 9.16
N ASP A 89 5.54 -0.17 9.16
CA ASP A 89 5.57 0.64 7.94
C ASP A 89 6.98 1.19 7.67
N GLU A 90 7.27 1.51 6.41
CA GLU A 90 8.58 2.02 5.97
C GLU A 90 9.74 1.14 6.45
N ALA A 91 9.58 -0.17 6.30
CA ALA A 91 10.53 -1.13 6.82
C ALA A 91 11.94 -1.01 6.18
N ASP A 92 12.05 -0.40 5.00
CA ASP A 92 13.31 0.00 4.38
C ASP A 92 14.08 1.05 5.19
N ALA A 93 13.42 1.86 6.01
CA ALA A 93 14.10 2.77 6.94
C ALA A 93 14.79 2.03 8.09
N LEU A 94 14.21 0.90 8.54
CA LEU A 94 14.68 0.11 9.68
C LEU A 94 15.59 -1.06 9.28
N PHE A 95 15.32 -1.69 8.15
CA PHE A 95 16.02 -2.88 7.66
C PHE A 95 16.86 -2.60 6.40
N GLY A 96 16.89 -1.35 5.95
CA GLY A 96 17.66 -0.93 4.78
C GLY A 96 19.16 -1.00 5.04
N SER A 97 19.90 -1.55 4.08
CA SER A 97 21.36 -1.53 4.08
C SER A 97 21.91 -0.13 3.77
N ARG A 98 21.78 0.86 4.66
CA ARG A 98 22.39 2.18 4.43
C ARG A 98 23.92 2.11 4.48
N GLY A 99 24.54 2.28 3.32
CA GLY A 99 25.97 2.56 3.19
C GLY A 99 26.25 4.04 3.36
N GLN A 100 26.85 4.43 4.49
CA GLN A 100 27.99 5.35 4.61
C GLN A 100 28.35 5.59 6.10
N SER A 101 29.51 5.04 6.49
CA SER A 101 30.57 5.62 7.34
C SER A 101 30.33 6.15 8.77
N GLY A 102 29.27 5.76 9.51
CA GLY A 102 29.21 6.11 10.95
C GLY A 102 28.43 5.16 11.87
N ASN A 103 27.21 4.75 11.47
CA ASN A 103 26.25 4.08 12.37
C ASN A 103 25.93 2.61 12.02
N ARG A 104 26.79 1.93 11.24
CA ARG A 104 26.49 0.59 10.71
C ARG A 104 26.39 -0.49 11.79
N THR A 105 27.12 -0.34 12.89
CA THR A 105 27.14 -1.32 14.00
C THR A 105 25.83 -1.27 14.79
N THR A 106 25.43 -0.09 15.27
CA THR A 106 24.18 0.10 16.03
C THR A 106 22.94 -0.29 15.23
N HIS A 107 22.91 -0.01 13.93
CA HIS A 107 21.80 -0.41 13.07
C HIS A 107 21.70 -1.95 12.96
N ARG A 108 22.83 -2.65 12.79
CA ARG A 108 22.84 -4.12 12.77
C ARG A 108 22.45 -4.72 14.11
N GLU A 109 22.85 -4.11 15.21
CA GLU A 109 22.44 -4.53 16.55
C GLU A 109 20.93 -4.42 16.75
N ILE A 110 20.30 -3.32 16.32
CA ILE A 110 18.85 -3.15 16.34
C ILE A 110 18.15 -4.22 15.48
N ILE A 111 18.64 -4.49 14.26
CA ILE A 111 18.09 -5.55 13.40
C ILE A 111 18.21 -6.91 14.09
N ASN A 112 19.38 -7.24 14.63
CA ASN A 112 19.59 -8.51 15.31
C ASN A 112 18.70 -8.65 16.55
N GLN A 113 18.52 -7.58 17.32
CA GLN A 113 17.62 -7.54 18.45
C GLN A 113 16.16 -7.72 18.00
N PHE A 114 15.74 -7.08 16.91
CA PHE A 114 14.42 -7.27 16.31
C PHE A 114 14.18 -8.72 15.90
N LEU A 115 15.15 -9.35 15.23
CA LEU A 115 15.05 -10.74 14.80
C LEU A 115 14.97 -11.70 16.00
N ARG A 116 15.73 -11.43 17.07
CA ARG A 116 15.67 -12.21 18.32
C ARG A 116 14.30 -12.11 19.00
N GLU A 117 13.75 -10.90 19.11
CA GLU A 117 12.42 -10.73 19.69
C GLU A 117 11.36 -11.42 18.85
N TRP A 118 11.46 -11.33 17.52
CA TRP A 118 10.55 -11.99 16.60
C TRP A 118 10.60 -13.51 16.69
N ASP A 119 11.78 -14.13 16.70
CA ASP A 119 11.92 -15.59 16.90
C ASP A 119 11.32 -16.02 18.26
N GLY A 120 11.35 -15.14 19.27
CA GLY A 120 10.70 -15.34 20.57
C GLY A 120 9.17 -15.13 20.59
N MET A 121 8.52 -14.99 19.43
CA MET A 121 7.06 -14.82 19.30
C MET A 121 6.33 -16.09 18.85
N ASP A 122 7.02 -17.17 18.50
CA ASP A 122 6.43 -18.38 17.91
C ASP A 122 5.31 -19.00 18.78
N ASP A 123 5.47 -18.92 20.10
CA ASP A 123 4.51 -19.41 21.10
C ASP A 123 3.29 -18.48 21.30
N HIS A 124 3.31 -17.27 20.75
CA HIS A 124 2.28 -16.26 20.91
C HIS A 124 1.46 -16.08 19.63
N ASN A 125 0.15 -15.82 19.74
CA ASN A 125 -0.71 -15.50 18.57
C ASN A 125 -0.45 -14.07 18.08
N VAL A 126 0.78 -13.81 17.63
CA VAL A 126 1.18 -12.51 17.08
C VAL A 126 1.62 -12.70 15.64
N PHE A 127 1.09 -11.84 14.78
CA PHE A 127 1.38 -11.86 13.35
C PHE A 127 2.12 -10.59 12.95
N LEU A 128 3.27 -10.74 12.29
CA LEU A 128 4.06 -9.61 11.83
C LEU A 128 3.69 -9.26 10.37
N MET A 129 3.27 -8.02 10.14
CA MET A 129 3.07 -7.45 8.81
C MET A 129 4.10 -6.36 8.58
N VAL A 130 4.84 -6.44 7.50
CA VAL A 130 5.91 -5.51 7.15
C VAL A 130 5.56 -4.85 5.81
N ALA A 131 5.58 -3.53 5.73
CA ALA A 131 5.40 -2.78 4.49
C ALA A 131 6.69 -2.09 4.06
N SER A 132 7.03 -2.15 2.77
CA SER A 132 8.17 -1.41 2.22
C SER A 132 7.92 -0.95 0.79
N ASN A 133 8.52 0.19 0.44
CA ASN A 133 8.57 0.71 -0.92
C ASN A 133 9.82 0.21 -1.68
N ARG A 134 10.85 -0.24 -0.95
CA ARG A 134 12.16 -0.64 -1.49
C ARG A 134 12.55 -2.04 -0.99
N PRO A 135 11.85 -3.09 -1.44
CA PRO A 135 12.06 -4.45 -0.94
C PRO A 135 13.47 -4.99 -1.21
N PHE A 136 14.16 -4.46 -2.22
CA PHE A 136 15.53 -4.81 -2.58
C PHE A 136 16.60 -4.27 -1.61
N GLU A 137 16.26 -3.32 -0.73
CA GLU A 137 17.19 -2.80 0.29
C GLU A 137 17.11 -3.58 1.61
N ILE A 138 16.08 -4.42 1.79
CA ILE A 138 15.83 -5.18 3.02
C ILE A 138 16.87 -6.30 3.15
N ASP A 139 17.43 -6.44 4.36
CA ASP A 139 18.39 -7.50 4.70
C ASP A 139 17.81 -8.92 4.51
N ASP A 140 18.64 -9.82 3.95
CA ASP A 140 18.27 -11.21 3.67
C ASP A 140 17.81 -11.98 4.92
N ALA A 141 18.35 -11.68 6.11
CA ALA A 141 17.96 -12.33 7.36
C ALA A 141 16.51 -12.00 7.77
N VAL A 142 16.04 -10.80 7.43
CA VAL A 142 14.64 -10.38 7.61
C VAL A 142 13.76 -11.03 6.55
N LEU A 143 14.21 -11.02 5.29
CA LEU A 143 13.48 -11.65 4.18
C LEU A 143 13.22 -13.14 4.42
N ARG A 144 14.20 -13.88 4.97
CA ARG A 144 14.04 -15.32 5.30
C ARG A 144 12.91 -15.59 6.30
N ARG A 145 12.62 -14.65 7.20
CA ARG A 145 11.53 -14.75 8.19
C ARG A 145 10.20 -14.21 7.66
N LEU A 146 10.18 -13.61 6.47
CA LEU A 146 8.98 -13.20 5.74
C LEU A 146 8.71 -14.19 4.59
N PRO A 147 8.19 -15.39 4.88
CA PRO A 147 7.97 -16.43 3.86
C PRO A 147 6.85 -16.04 2.87
N ARG A 148 5.92 -15.17 3.29
CA ARG A 148 4.86 -14.64 2.45
C ARG A 148 5.23 -13.24 2.01
N ARG A 149 5.26 -13.00 0.71
CA ARG A 149 5.59 -11.71 0.11
C ARG A 149 4.55 -11.39 -0.95
N ILE A 150 3.84 -10.29 -0.78
CA ILE A 150 2.74 -9.86 -1.64
C ILE A 150 3.10 -8.50 -2.25
N LEU A 151 3.14 -8.48 -3.58
CA LEU A 151 3.22 -7.25 -4.36
C LEU A 151 1.86 -6.53 -4.35
N VAL A 152 1.85 -5.29 -3.88
CA VAL A 152 0.74 -4.34 -3.97
C VAL A 152 1.07 -3.35 -5.08
N ASP A 153 0.68 -3.72 -6.29
CA ASP A 153 0.98 -2.99 -7.51
C ASP A 153 0.01 -1.81 -7.74
N LEU A 154 0.29 -0.94 -8.73
CA LEU A 154 -0.62 0.15 -9.10
C LEU A 154 -2.03 -0.34 -9.45
N PRO A 155 -3.09 0.45 -9.25
CA PRO A 155 -4.44 0.04 -9.61
C PRO A 155 -4.62 -0.13 -11.13
N THR A 156 -5.39 -1.14 -11.54
CA THR A 156 -5.88 -1.29 -12.91
C THR A 156 -6.96 -0.25 -13.23
N LYS A 157 -7.33 -0.05 -14.49
CA LYS A 157 -8.43 0.86 -14.86
C LYS A 157 -9.72 0.62 -14.05
N THR A 158 -10.12 -0.63 -13.86
CA THR A 158 -11.31 -0.99 -13.07
C THR A 158 -11.13 -0.69 -11.58
N ASP A 159 -9.91 -0.87 -11.06
CA ASP A 159 -9.59 -0.50 -9.67
C ASP A 159 -9.58 1.01 -9.50
N ARG A 160 -9.04 1.77 -10.46
CA ARG A 160 -9.03 3.24 -10.46
C ARG A 160 -10.45 3.80 -10.45
N GLU A 161 -11.33 3.27 -11.28
CA GLU A 161 -12.76 3.64 -11.27
C GLU A 161 -13.38 3.37 -9.89
N SER A 162 -13.09 2.23 -9.28
CA SER A 162 -13.59 1.87 -7.95
C SER A 162 -13.03 2.79 -6.86
N ILE A 163 -11.75 3.15 -6.94
CA ILE A 163 -11.09 4.10 -6.02
C ILE A 163 -11.70 5.49 -6.15
N LEU A 164 -11.90 5.98 -7.37
CA LEU A 164 -12.58 7.26 -7.64
C LEU A 164 -13.99 7.25 -7.08
N ARG A 165 -14.75 6.17 -7.27
CA ARG A 165 -16.09 6.01 -6.70
C ARG A 165 -16.09 6.13 -5.18
N ILE A 166 -15.13 5.47 -4.51
CA ILE A 166 -15.02 5.54 -3.04
C ILE A 166 -14.73 6.98 -2.61
N HIS A 167 -13.76 7.66 -3.23
CA HIS A 167 -13.41 9.04 -2.86
C HIS A 167 -14.50 10.07 -3.17
N LEU A 168 -15.35 9.83 -4.16
CA LEU A 168 -16.42 10.73 -4.58
C LEU A 168 -17.79 10.42 -3.95
N THR A 169 -17.90 9.43 -3.06
CA THR A 169 -19.18 9.00 -2.46
C THR A 169 -19.92 10.14 -1.73
N GLY A 170 -19.19 11.12 -1.19
CA GLY A 170 -19.77 12.27 -0.48
C GLY A 170 -20.03 13.51 -1.35
N GLU A 171 -19.66 13.48 -2.63
CA GLU A 171 -19.72 14.64 -3.53
C GLU A 171 -20.90 14.53 -4.49
N THR A 172 -21.44 15.67 -4.93
CA THR A 172 -22.45 15.70 -5.99
C THR A 172 -21.74 15.80 -7.33
N LEU A 173 -21.93 14.83 -8.22
CA LEU A 173 -21.33 14.82 -9.55
C LEU A 173 -22.35 15.28 -10.60
N HIS A 174 -21.91 16.09 -11.56
CA HIS A 174 -22.71 16.43 -12.73
C HIS A 174 -22.91 15.19 -13.62
N GLU A 175 -24.05 15.07 -14.31
CA GLU A 175 -24.42 13.90 -15.13
C GLU A 175 -23.41 13.57 -16.24
N GLN A 176 -22.65 14.58 -16.69
CA GLN A 176 -21.62 14.44 -17.71
C GLN A 176 -20.31 13.83 -17.19
N VAL A 177 -20.12 13.72 -15.87
CA VAL A 177 -18.91 13.16 -15.27
C VAL A 177 -18.97 11.64 -15.34
N SER A 178 -18.04 11.05 -16.09
CA SER A 178 -17.89 9.59 -16.20
C SER A 178 -16.63 9.12 -15.48
N LEU A 179 -16.80 8.34 -14.41
CA LEU A 179 -15.69 7.75 -13.66
C LEU A 179 -14.82 6.81 -14.52
N SER A 180 -15.43 6.11 -15.48
CA SER A 180 -14.69 5.26 -16.42
C SER A 180 -13.76 6.08 -17.31
N LYS A 181 -14.21 7.25 -17.79
CA LYS A 181 -13.36 8.16 -18.59
C LYS A 181 -12.22 8.74 -17.77
N LEU A 182 -12.51 9.16 -16.54
CA LEU A 182 -11.46 9.63 -15.61
C LEU A 182 -10.42 8.54 -15.36
N ALA A 183 -10.84 7.29 -15.16
CA ALA A 183 -9.93 6.17 -14.98
C ALA A 183 -9.06 5.85 -16.21
N GLU A 184 -9.55 6.11 -17.43
CA GLU A 184 -8.78 6.04 -18.69
C GLU A 184 -7.73 7.13 -18.77
N GLN A 185 -8.07 8.36 -18.34
CA GLN A 185 -7.19 9.52 -18.40
C GLN A 185 -6.09 9.53 -17.32
N THR A 186 -6.16 8.63 -16.34
CA THR A 186 -5.19 8.54 -15.23
C THR A 186 -4.36 7.25 -15.25
N PRO A 187 -3.65 6.89 -16.34
CA PRO A 187 -2.79 5.71 -16.35
C PRO A 187 -1.63 5.90 -15.37
N PHE A 188 -1.22 4.81 -14.70
CA PHE A 188 -0.16 4.79 -13.69
C PHE A 188 -0.39 5.60 -12.41
N TYR A 189 -1.56 6.19 -12.20
CA TYR A 189 -1.88 6.89 -10.96
C TYR A 189 -1.99 5.88 -9.80
N SER A 190 -1.36 6.23 -8.67
CA SER A 190 -1.54 5.51 -7.41
C SER A 190 -2.88 5.85 -6.75
N GLY A 191 -3.27 5.10 -5.72
CA GLY A 191 -4.48 5.43 -4.94
C GLY A 191 -4.37 6.81 -4.28
N SER A 192 -3.18 7.20 -3.84
CA SER A 192 -2.91 8.55 -3.34
C SER A 192 -3.05 9.62 -4.41
N ASP A 193 -2.58 9.37 -5.63
CA ASP A 193 -2.70 10.33 -6.74
C ASP A 193 -4.17 10.56 -7.11
N LEU A 194 -4.96 9.48 -7.20
CA LEU A 194 -6.41 9.57 -7.47
C LEU A 194 -7.16 10.33 -6.36
N LYS A 195 -6.79 10.11 -5.09
CA LYS A 195 -7.32 10.89 -3.97
C LYS A 195 -7.00 12.37 -4.16
N ASN A 196 -5.76 12.70 -4.50
CA ASN A 196 -5.35 14.09 -4.71
C ASN A 196 -6.13 14.71 -5.88
N VAL A 197 -6.37 13.97 -6.97
CA VAL A 197 -7.19 14.44 -8.11
C VAL A 197 -8.60 14.81 -7.64
N CYS A 198 -9.22 13.98 -6.82
CA CYS A 198 -10.54 14.28 -6.26
C CYS A 198 -10.52 15.55 -5.39
N VAL A 199 -9.47 15.73 -4.58
CA VAL A 199 -9.29 16.91 -3.73
C VAL A 199 -9.08 18.18 -4.57
N ALA A 200 -8.22 18.12 -5.58
CA ALA A 200 -7.95 19.25 -6.48
C ALA A 200 -9.20 19.62 -7.30
N ALA A 201 -9.98 18.65 -7.76
CA ALA A 201 -11.25 18.92 -8.43
C ALA A 201 -12.24 19.64 -7.50
N ALA A 202 -12.35 19.20 -6.24
CA ALA A 202 -13.16 19.88 -5.23
C ALA A 202 -12.68 21.30 -4.93
N LEU A 203 -11.36 21.54 -4.88
CA LEU A 203 -10.79 22.87 -4.71
C LEU A 203 -11.03 23.76 -5.94
N ALA A 204 -10.98 23.20 -7.15
CA ALA A 204 -11.29 23.93 -8.37
C ALA A 204 -12.75 24.41 -8.40
N ALA A 205 -13.68 23.58 -7.93
CA ALA A 205 -15.09 23.95 -7.77
C ALA A 205 -15.26 25.11 -6.77
N VAL A 206 -14.59 25.05 -5.61
CA VAL A 206 -14.64 26.12 -4.60
C VAL A 206 -14.05 27.43 -5.11
N LYS A 207 -12.98 27.37 -5.92
CA LYS A 207 -12.41 28.57 -6.57
C LYS A 207 -13.43 29.22 -7.52
N GLU A 208 -14.12 28.43 -8.34
CA GLU A 208 -15.17 28.93 -9.23
C GLU A 208 -16.34 29.55 -8.44
N GLU A 209 -16.81 28.91 -7.37
CA GLU A 209 -17.86 29.43 -6.51
C GLU A 209 -17.48 30.78 -5.88
N ASN A 210 -16.24 30.93 -5.42
CA ASN A 210 -15.72 32.21 -4.91
C ASN A 210 -15.66 33.29 -5.98
N GLU A 211 -15.28 32.94 -7.22
CA GLU A 211 -15.28 33.88 -8.34
C GLU A 211 -16.70 34.34 -8.71
N LEU A 212 -17.68 33.43 -8.64
CA LEU A 212 -19.10 33.76 -8.84
C LEU A 212 -19.60 34.71 -7.75
N LEU A 213 -19.32 34.42 -6.48
CA LEU A 213 -19.64 35.33 -5.37
C LEU A 213 -19.00 36.72 -5.56
N ALA A 214 -17.75 36.78 -6.04
CA ALA A 214 -17.06 38.03 -6.29
C ALA A 214 -17.72 38.85 -7.41
N LYS A 215 -18.22 38.20 -8.47
CA LYS A 215 -18.95 38.83 -9.58
C LYS A 215 -20.35 39.30 -9.17
N HIS A 216 -21.00 38.59 -8.26
CA HIS A 216 -22.36 38.89 -7.78
C HIS A 216 -22.38 39.64 -6.44
N LYS A 217 -21.29 40.32 -6.05
CA LYS A 217 -21.20 41.06 -4.77
C LYS A 217 -22.32 42.10 -4.55
N GLU A 218 -22.85 42.67 -5.63
CA GLU A 218 -23.90 43.69 -5.57
C GLU A 218 -25.32 43.08 -5.54
N ASP A 219 -25.45 41.79 -5.86
CA ASP A 219 -26.71 41.06 -5.84
C ASP A 219 -26.90 40.38 -4.48
N LYS A 220 -27.79 40.96 -3.65
CA LYS A 220 -28.06 40.48 -2.28
C LYS A 220 -28.86 39.16 -2.25
N ASP A 221 -29.49 38.78 -3.35
CA ASP A 221 -30.30 37.58 -3.45
C ASP A 221 -29.51 36.40 -4.05
N PHE A 222 -28.33 36.64 -4.62
CA PHE A 222 -27.45 35.59 -5.13
C PHE A 222 -26.97 34.69 -3.98
N ARG A 223 -27.30 33.41 -4.06
CA ARG A 223 -26.85 32.37 -3.14
C ARG A 223 -26.30 31.19 -3.91
N LEU A 224 -25.18 30.67 -3.44
CA LEU A 224 -24.64 29.41 -3.92
C LEU A 224 -25.55 28.25 -3.49
N PRO A 225 -25.57 27.15 -4.25
CA PRO A 225 -26.26 25.94 -3.83
C PRO A 225 -25.66 25.39 -2.52
N ASP A 226 -26.49 24.73 -1.70
CA ASP A 226 -26.07 24.15 -0.42
C ASP A 226 -24.98 23.07 -0.57
N LYS A 227 -24.87 22.47 -1.76
CA LYS A 227 -23.83 21.50 -2.11
C LYS A 227 -23.18 21.86 -3.42
N ARG A 228 -21.84 21.88 -3.42
CA ARG A 228 -21.05 21.98 -4.64
C ARG A 228 -21.33 20.81 -5.58
N THR A 229 -21.31 21.09 -6.88
CA THR A 229 -21.42 20.07 -7.93
C THR A 229 -20.14 20.03 -8.72
N LEU A 230 -19.47 18.87 -8.74
CA LEU A 230 -18.24 18.68 -9.49
C LEU A 230 -18.55 18.39 -10.96
N ARG A 231 -17.90 19.13 -11.86
CA ARG A 231 -18.03 19.02 -13.32
C ARG A 231 -16.75 18.46 -13.93
N THR A 232 -16.83 18.01 -15.17
CA THR A 232 -15.68 17.46 -15.92
C THR A 232 -14.51 18.45 -15.96
N GLU A 233 -14.78 19.74 -16.14
CA GLU A 233 -13.76 20.79 -16.17
C GLU A 233 -12.94 20.89 -14.87
N HIS A 234 -13.54 20.57 -13.71
CA HIS A 234 -12.83 20.55 -12.44
C HIS A 234 -11.83 19.39 -12.38
N PHE A 235 -12.21 18.23 -12.90
CA PHE A 235 -11.33 17.07 -13.00
C PHE A 235 -10.24 17.27 -14.06
N ASP A 236 -10.56 17.91 -15.19
CA ASP A 236 -9.57 18.23 -16.22
C ASP A 236 -8.47 19.14 -15.67
N LYS A 237 -8.84 20.19 -14.92
CA LYS A 237 -7.90 21.05 -14.20
C LYS A 237 -7.08 20.28 -13.17
N ALA A 238 -7.73 19.39 -12.41
CA ALA A 238 -7.07 18.59 -11.38
C ALA A 238 -6.03 17.61 -11.97
N ILE A 239 -6.34 16.96 -13.09
CA ILE A 239 -5.43 16.04 -13.79
C ILE A 239 -4.24 16.80 -14.42
N GLN A 240 -4.44 18.05 -14.83
CA GLN A 240 -3.33 18.91 -15.29
C GLN A 240 -2.41 19.33 -14.14
N GLU A 241 -2.95 19.57 -12.94
CA GLU A 241 -2.19 19.98 -11.77
C GLU A 241 -1.44 18.81 -11.10
N ILE A 242 -2.04 17.62 -11.09
CA ILE A 242 -1.51 16.45 -10.39
C ILE A 242 -0.94 15.47 -11.41
N SER A 243 0.38 15.32 -11.43
CA SER A 243 1.06 14.28 -12.21
C SER A 243 1.08 12.93 -11.48
N ALA A 244 1.22 11.84 -12.24
CA ALA A 244 1.42 10.52 -11.66
C ALA A 244 2.75 10.46 -10.90
N SER A 245 2.72 10.13 -9.62
CA SER A 245 3.92 10.07 -8.77
C SER A 245 4.99 9.07 -9.25
N ILE A 246 4.60 8.09 -10.06
CA ILE A 246 5.45 6.96 -10.46
C ILE A 246 6.00 7.10 -11.89
N SER A 247 5.53 8.05 -12.69
CA SER A 247 6.09 8.27 -14.04
C SER A 247 7.56 8.69 -14.00
N GLU A 248 8.03 9.30 -12.89
CA GLU A 248 9.42 9.71 -12.71
C GLU A 248 10.35 8.57 -12.27
N ASP A 249 9.79 7.47 -11.75
CA ASP A 249 10.51 6.42 -11.01
C ASP A 249 10.42 5.03 -11.68
N MET A 250 10.42 4.97 -13.02
CA MET A 250 10.38 3.70 -13.77
C MET A 250 11.49 2.71 -13.37
N ARG A 251 12.65 3.20 -12.93
CA ARG A 251 13.76 2.36 -12.43
C ARG A 251 13.37 1.61 -11.16
N SER A 252 12.70 2.28 -10.23
CA SER A 252 12.20 1.71 -8.99
C SER A 252 11.12 0.67 -9.26
N LEU A 253 10.24 0.94 -10.22
CA LEU A 253 9.18 -0.01 -10.60
C LEU A 253 9.74 -1.27 -11.27
N ASN A 254 10.75 -1.13 -12.14
CA ASN A 254 11.46 -2.26 -12.73
C ASN A 254 12.24 -3.07 -11.67
N ALA A 255 12.84 -2.41 -10.68
CA ALA A 255 13.50 -3.10 -9.57
C ALA A 255 12.50 -3.90 -8.72
N ILE A 256 11.33 -3.34 -8.43
CA ILE A 256 10.23 -4.02 -7.73
C ILE A 256 9.75 -5.24 -8.53
N LYS A 257 9.57 -5.12 -9.85
CA LYS A 257 9.19 -6.24 -10.72
C LYS A 257 10.22 -7.37 -10.70
N LYS A 258 11.51 -7.04 -10.83
CA LYS A 258 12.60 -8.03 -10.73
C LYS A 258 12.63 -8.72 -9.37
N PHE A 259 12.39 -7.97 -8.29
CA PHE A 259 12.28 -8.53 -6.95
C PHE A 259 11.10 -9.50 -6.85
N ASP A 260 9.92 -9.13 -7.37
CA ASP A 260 8.74 -10.00 -7.41
C ASP A 260 8.99 -11.29 -8.19
N GLU A 261 9.71 -11.22 -9.31
CA GLU A 261 10.08 -12.40 -10.09
C GLU A 261 11.00 -13.36 -9.30
N GLN A 262 11.89 -12.83 -8.49
CA GLN A 262 12.82 -13.65 -7.71
C GLN A 262 12.18 -14.20 -6.43
N TYR A 263 11.37 -13.38 -5.76
CA TYR A 263 10.99 -13.57 -4.36
C TYR A 263 9.48 -13.51 -4.08
N GLY A 264 8.67 -13.11 -5.06
CA GLY A 264 7.22 -13.00 -4.92
C GLY A 264 6.50 -14.34 -4.81
N ASP A 265 5.24 -14.29 -4.39
CA ASP A 265 4.41 -15.47 -4.20
C ASP A 265 4.05 -16.18 -5.53
N ARG A 266 4.55 -17.41 -5.70
CA ARG A 266 4.42 -18.19 -6.94
C ARG A 266 3.00 -18.65 -7.29
N LYS A 267 2.04 -18.60 -6.35
CA LYS A 267 0.60 -18.82 -6.66
C LYS A 267 0.07 -17.80 -7.70
N GLY A 268 0.89 -16.78 -8.02
CA GLY A 268 0.86 -15.80 -9.12
C GLY A 268 1.02 -16.30 -10.57
N ARG A 269 1.70 -17.41 -10.81
CA ARG A 269 2.25 -17.68 -12.15
C ARG A 269 1.36 -18.59 -13.00
N LYS A 270 0.52 -18.02 -13.89
CA LYS A 270 0.11 -18.74 -15.09
C LYS A 270 1.25 -18.65 -16.10
N LYS A 271 1.88 -19.77 -16.45
CA LYS A 271 2.88 -19.88 -17.52
C LYS A 271 2.24 -19.49 -18.85
N LYS A 272 2.82 -18.55 -19.61
CA LYS A 272 2.63 -18.47 -21.06
C LYS A 272 3.95 -18.88 -21.71
N GLU A 273 3.95 -20.02 -22.40
CA GLU A 273 4.94 -20.29 -23.45
C GLU A 273 4.58 -19.41 -24.65
N SER A 274 5.56 -18.73 -25.25
CA SER A 274 5.38 -18.01 -26.50
C SER A 274 6.65 -18.06 -27.34
N TYR A 275 6.60 -18.88 -28.39
CA TYR A 275 7.40 -18.73 -29.60
C TYR A 275 6.94 -17.48 -30.38
N GLY A 276 7.86 -16.84 -31.12
CA GLY A 276 7.52 -16.10 -32.35
C GLY A 276 7.63 -14.58 -32.32
N PHE A 277 8.46 -14.06 -33.23
CA PHE A 277 8.61 -12.66 -33.67
C PHE A 277 7.31 -12.05 -34.22
N ALA A 278 7.01 -10.78 -33.89
CA ALA A 278 6.62 -9.67 -34.79
C ALA A 278 6.06 -8.49 -33.98
N GLY A 279 6.40 -7.25 -34.37
CA GLY A 279 6.08 -6.03 -33.63
C GLY A 279 4.66 -5.48 -33.83
N GLY A 280 4.26 -4.56 -32.94
CA GLY A 280 3.09 -3.69 -33.11
C GLY A 280 2.54 -3.10 -31.80
N THR A 281 2.39 -1.77 -31.79
CA THR A 281 1.41 -0.94 -31.02
C THR A 281 1.49 -0.80 -29.49
N LEU A 282 1.45 0.48 -29.05
CA LEU A 282 1.44 0.99 -27.66
C LEU A 282 0.24 0.55 -26.80
N GLU A 283 -0.75 -0.14 -27.36
CA GLU A 283 -1.86 -0.73 -26.58
C GLU A 283 -1.40 -1.97 -25.77
N ASP A 284 -0.28 -2.57 -26.15
CA ASP A 284 0.21 -3.79 -25.49
C ASP A 284 0.96 -3.52 -24.18
N ASP A 285 1.37 -2.29 -23.84
CA ASP A 285 2.19 -2.06 -22.63
C ASP A 285 1.38 -2.12 -21.32
N GLU A 286 0.12 -1.67 -21.29
CA GLU A 286 -0.74 -1.82 -20.09
C GLU A 286 -1.17 -3.29 -19.89
N ALA A 287 -1.43 -4.02 -20.98
CA ALA A 287 -1.86 -5.42 -20.95
C ALA A 287 -0.70 -6.41 -20.74
N ALA A 288 0.48 -6.15 -21.32
CA ALA A 288 1.69 -6.94 -21.10
C ALA A 288 2.21 -6.81 -19.67
N ALA A 289 1.92 -5.69 -19.00
CA ALA A 289 2.33 -5.47 -17.62
C ALA A 289 1.54 -6.32 -16.61
N ARG A 290 0.31 -6.78 -16.90
CA ARG A 290 -0.51 -7.54 -15.94
C ARG A 290 -1.61 -8.38 -16.61
N VAL A 291 -1.37 -9.67 -16.84
CA VAL A 291 -2.50 -10.61 -16.93
C VAL A 291 -2.83 -11.15 -15.55
N ARG A 292 -3.88 -10.60 -14.92
CA ARG A 292 -4.70 -11.28 -13.90
C ARG A 292 -6.08 -10.60 -13.78
N GLY A 293 -6.97 -11.00 -14.69
CA GLY A 293 -8.41 -10.79 -14.56
C GLY A 293 -9.02 -11.80 -13.58
N GLY A 294 -9.99 -11.31 -12.82
CA GLY A 294 -10.62 -11.98 -11.68
C GLY A 294 -11.40 -13.25 -12.04
N VAL A 295 -11.56 -14.08 -11.02
CA VAL A 295 -12.58 -15.13 -10.99
C VAL A 295 -13.70 -14.59 -10.10
N GLY A 296 -14.74 -14.05 -10.72
CA GLY A 296 -16.05 -13.94 -10.08
C GLY A 296 -16.66 -15.32 -9.87
N PRO A 297 -17.47 -15.54 -8.83
CA PRO A 297 -18.16 -16.81 -8.66
C PRO A 297 -19.27 -16.89 -9.72
N LYS A 298 -19.35 -18.01 -10.43
CA LYS A 298 -20.54 -18.40 -11.20
C LYS A 298 -21.21 -19.58 -10.47
N PRO A 299 -22.54 -19.71 -10.64
CA PRO A 299 -23.46 -20.33 -9.68
C PRO A 299 -23.21 -21.81 -9.42
#